data_AF-A0A2R6MR61-F1
#
_entry.id   AF-A0A2R6MR61-F1
#
_cell.length_a   1.000
_cell.length_b   1.000
_cell.length_c   1.000
_cell.angle_alpha   90.00
_cell.angle_beta   90.00
_cell.angle_gamma   90.00
#
_symmetry.space_group_name_H-M   'P 1'
#
loop_
_entity.id
_entity.type
_entity.pdbx_description
1 polymer ?
#
loop_
_entity_poly.entity_id
_entity_poly.type
_entity_poly.pdbx_seq_one_letter_code
_entity_poly.pdbx_strand_id
1 'polypeptide(L)'
;MNHLPVAGEGEWHLPRHAHVIVHEADDGELITVYDCGAAQKPPSAQFTGHLVRVDADHDLRRQPTGYVVRLREHSRLEAQAEDRWVIRG
;
A
#
# COMPACT_ATOMS: atom_id res chain seq x y z
N MET A 1 -3.63 2.84 -13.53
CA MET A 1 -2.44 3.69 -13.79
C MET A 1 -1.87 4.09 -12.43
N ASN A 2 -0.56 3.97 -12.23
CA ASN A 2 0.08 4.29 -10.94
C ASN A 2 0.44 5.79 -10.92
N HIS A 3 -0.14 6.55 -10.00
CA HIS A 3 0.04 7.98 -9.82
C HIS A 3 0.93 8.34 -8.62
N LEU A 4 1.55 7.35 -7.97
CA LEU A 4 2.44 7.61 -6.85
C LEU A 4 3.75 8.24 -7.33
N PRO A 5 4.33 9.20 -6.58
CA PRO A 5 5.64 9.75 -6.90
C PRO A 5 6.70 8.65 -6.85
N VAL A 6 7.57 8.59 -7.85
CA VAL A 6 8.66 7.60 -7.92
C VAL A 6 9.75 7.98 -6.91
N ALA A 7 10.18 7.02 -6.09
CA ALA A 7 11.28 7.16 -5.13
C ALA A 7 12.59 6.52 -5.64
N GLY A 8 12.47 5.54 -6.55
CA GLY A 8 13.56 4.73 -7.07
C GLY A 8 13.04 3.69 -8.09
N GLU A 9 13.91 2.81 -8.56
CA GLU A 9 13.52 1.71 -9.45
C GLU A 9 12.65 0.71 -8.68
N GLY A 10 11.36 0.60 -9.03
CA GLY A 10 10.42 -0.23 -8.29
C GLY A 10 10.05 0.31 -6.90
N GLU A 11 10.24 1.61 -6.67
CA GLU A 11 9.91 2.27 -5.40
C GLU A 11 9.02 3.49 -5.59
N TRP A 12 8.05 3.66 -4.70
CA TRP A 12 7.13 4.80 -4.73
C TRP A 12 6.96 5.44 -3.36
N HIS A 13 6.88 6.76 -3.33
CA HIS A 13 6.58 7.52 -2.13
C HIS A 13 5.12 7.36 -1.72
N LEU A 14 4.91 7.10 -0.43
CA LEU A 14 3.63 7.09 0.23
C LEU A 14 3.54 8.32 1.15
N PRO A 15 2.51 9.17 0.98
CA PRO A 15 2.34 10.32 1.86
C PRO A 15 1.98 9.88 3.28
N ARG A 16 2.23 10.77 4.24
CA ARG A 16 1.69 10.61 5.60
C ARG A 16 0.17 10.50 5.53
N HIS A 17 -0.40 9.52 6.24
CA HIS A 17 -1.83 9.16 6.19
C HIS A 17 -2.30 8.47 4.90
N ALA A 18 -1.39 7.91 4.11
CA ALA A 18 -1.79 7.00 3.05
C ALA A 18 -2.61 5.84 3.63
N HIS A 19 -3.68 5.47 2.95
CA HIS A 19 -4.43 4.25 3.24
C HIS A 19 -4.06 3.19 2.22
N VAL A 20 -3.55 2.08 2.70
CA VAL A 20 -3.27 0.90 1.89
C VAL A 20 -4.29 -0.16 2.24
N ILE A 21 -5.16 -0.48 1.28
CA ILE A 21 -6.18 -1.51 1.41
C ILE A 21 -5.66 -2.76 0.73
N VAL A 22 -5.53 -3.83 1.49
CA VAL A 22 -5.16 -5.14 0.98
C VAL A 22 -6.42 -5.98 0.94
N HIS A 23 -6.78 -6.41 -0.27
CA HIS A 23 -7.82 -7.41 -0.48
C HIS A 23 -7.15 -8.77 -0.66
N GLU A 24 -7.46 -9.69 0.24
CA GLU A 24 -7.01 -11.07 0.17
C GLU A 24 -7.94 -11.83 -0.80
N ALA A 25 -7.37 -12.49 -1.81
CA ALA A 25 -8.07 -13.38 -2.72
C ALA A 25 -7.30 -14.70 -2.86
N ASP A 26 -7.99 -15.76 -3.32
CA ASP A 26 -7.44 -17.12 -3.36
C ASP A 26 -6.17 -17.25 -4.24
N ASP A 27 -6.09 -16.44 -5.31
CA ASP A 27 -4.97 -16.44 -6.26
C ASP A 27 -3.93 -15.32 -6.00
N GLY A 28 -4.07 -14.56 -4.91
CA GLY A 28 -3.15 -13.48 -4.55
C GLY A 28 -3.83 -12.27 -3.91
N GLU A 29 -3.02 -11.30 -3.50
CA GLU A 29 -3.50 -10.05 -2.91
C GLU A 29 -3.61 -8.92 -3.94
N LEU A 30 -4.61 -8.05 -3.76
CA LEU A 30 -4.72 -6.78 -4.46
C LEU A 30 -4.47 -5.64 -3.47
N ILE A 31 -3.36 -4.95 -3.66
CA ILE A 31 -2.96 -3.80 -2.86
C ILE A 31 -3.47 -2.54 -3.55
N THR A 32 -4.29 -1.76 -2.86
CA THR A 32 -4.84 -0.50 -3.36
C THR A 32 -4.40 0.65 -2.45
N VAL A 33 -3.77 1.68 -3.04
CA VAL A 33 -3.20 2.81 -2.30
C VAL A 33 -4.01 4.08 -2.52
N TYR A 34 -4.30 4.80 -1.44
CA TYR A 34 -4.93 6.13 -1.44
C TYR A 34 -4.02 7.15 -0.75
N ASP A 35 -3.75 8.28 -1.40
CA ASP A 35 -2.88 9.37 -0.92
C ASP A 35 -3.42 10.15 0.31
N CYS A 36 -4.73 10.08 0.54
CA CYS A 36 -5.44 10.83 1.57
C CYS A 36 -6.75 10.10 1.83
N GLY A 37 -7.11 9.90 3.10
CA GLY A 37 -8.31 9.17 3.54
C GLY A 37 -9.67 9.75 3.11
N ALA A 38 -9.72 10.62 2.10
CA ALA A 38 -10.95 11.13 1.51
C ALA A 38 -11.65 10.04 0.70
N ALA A 39 -12.81 9.60 1.19
CA ALA A 39 -13.65 8.53 0.67
C ALA A 39 -14.18 8.71 -0.78
N GLN A 40 -13.70 9.70 -1.53
CA GLN A 40 -14.21 10.07 -2.85
C GLN A 40 -13.12 10.22 -3.92
N LYS A 41 -11.85 9.95 -3.60
CA LYS A 41 -10.79 9.94 -4.62
C LYS A 41 -10.66 8.56 -5.27
N PRO A 42 -10.37 8.48 -6.58
CA PRO A 42 -9.90 7.23 -7.17
C PRO A 42 -8.59 6.79 -6.48
N PRO A 43 -8.27 5.49 -6.49
CA PRO A 43 -7.01 5.00 -5.94
C PRO A 43 -5.83 5.65 -6.66
N SER A 44 -4.80 6.01 -5.90
CA SER A 44 -3.55 6.55 -6.43
C SER A 44 -2.76 5.47 -7.17
N ALA A 45 -2.81 4.23 -6.68
CA ALA A 45 -2.18 3.09 -7.33
C ALA A 45 -2.84 1.77 -6.94
N GLN A 46 -2.63 0.75 -7.78
CA GLN A 46 -3.02 -0.63 -7.53
C GLN A 46 -1.88 -1.54 -7.95
N PHE A 47 -1.58 -2.53 -7.11
CA PHE A 47 -0.55 -3.53 -7.31
C PHE A 47 -1.11 -4.91 -7.04
N THR A 48 -0.75 -5.88 -7.86
CA THR A 48 -0.99 -7.30 -7.61
C THR A 48 0.17 -7.88 -6.81
N GLY A 49 -0.12 -8.81 -5.90
CA GLY A 49 0.88 -9.46 -5.07
C GLY A 49 0.73 -9.15 -3.59
N HIS A 50 1.60 -9.76 -2.79
CA HIS A 50 1.49 -9.81 -1.34
C HIS A 50 2.20 -8.63 -0.66
N LEU A 51 1.48 -7.95 0.24
CA LEU A 51 2.09 -7.00 1.15
C LEU A 51 2.69 -7.79 2.32
N VAL A 52 3.96 -8.18 2.17
CA VAL A 52 4.60 -9.11 3.11
C VAL A 52 5.06 -8.44 4.41
N ARG A 53 5.27 -7.11 4.39
CA ARG A 53 5.77 -6.38 5.55
C ARG A 53 5.44 -4.88 5.51
N VAL A 54 5.16 -4.33 6.69
CA VAL A 54 5.01 -2.88 6.92
C VAL A 54 5.93 -2.50 8.08
N ASP A 55 7.06 -1.87 7.75
CA ASP A 55 8.08 -1.40 8.69
C ASP A 55 7.96 0.09 9.03
N ALA A 56 6.98 0.79 8.45
CA ALA A 56 6.60 2.15 8.85
C ALA A 56 5.62 2.13 10.02
N ASP A 57 5.59 3.20 10.82
CA ASP A 57 4.57 3.45 11.83
C ASP A 57 3.17 3.50 11.19
N HIS A 58 2.27 2.66 11.68
CA HIS A 58 0.96 2.46 11.07
C HIS A 58 -0.09 1.94 12.05
N ASP A 59 -1.36 2.19 11.71
CA ASP A 59 -2.49 1.45 12.28
C ASP A 59 -2.95 0.39 11.31
N LEU A 60 -3.16 -0.81 11.82
CA LEU A 60 -3.73 -1.92 11.06
C LEU A 60 -5.14 -2.22 11.54
N ARG A 61 -6.09 -2.28 10.60
CA ARG A 61 -7.46 -2.71 10.85
C ARG A 61 -7.81 -3.89 9.95
N ARG A 62 -8.18 -5.03 10.55
CA ARG A 62 -8.68 -6.20 9.81
C ARG A 62 -10.13 -6.00 9.36
N GLN A 63 -10.48 -6.61 8.23
CA GLN A 63 -11.82 -6.66 7.66
C GLN A 63 -12.07 -8.04 7.03
N PRO A 64 -13.31 -8.43 6.71
CA PRO A 64 -13.61 -9.78 6.21
C PRO A 64 -12.87 -10.19 4.94
N THR A 65 -12.48 -9.23 4.10
CA THR A 65 -11.84 -9.45 2.80
C THR A 65 -10.36 -9.07 2.80
N GLY A 66 -9.74 -8.89 3.97
CA GLY A 66 -8.33 -8.50 4.11
C GLY A 66 -8.11 -7.48 5.22
N TYR A 67 -7.38 -6.40 4.93
CA TYR A 67 -7.04 -5.41 5.95
C TYR A 67 -6.71 -4.03 5.37
N VAL A 68 -6.73 -3.03 6.25
CA VAL A 68 -6.37 -1.64 5.93
C VAL A 68 -5.20 -1.24 6.81
N VAL A 69 -4.15 -0.74 6.16
CA VAL A 69 -2.99 -0.11 6.79
C VAL A 69 -3.13 1.40 6.63
N ARG A 70 -3.08 2.14 7.73
CA ARG A 70 -3.05 3.61 7.73
C ARG A 70 -1.69 4.07 8.22
N LEU A 71 -0.91 4.68 7.33
CA LEU A 71 0.43 5.14 7.65
C LEU A 71 0.39 6.40 8.55
N ARG A 72 1.27 6.45 9.54
CA ARG A 72 1.40 7.58 10.47
C ARG A 72 2.54 8.53 10.12
N GLU A 73 3.45 8.06 9.29
CA GLU A 73 4.60 8.78 8.76
C GLU A 73 4.66 8.75 7.23
N HIS A 74 5.61 9.49 6.66
CA HIS A 74 5.96 9.33 5.25
C HIS A 74 6.67 8.00 5.08
N SER A 75 6.42 7.32 3.96
CA SER A 75 6.96 5.98 3.75
C SER A 75 7.24 5.74 2.28
N ARG A 76 7.78 4.57 1.97
CA ARG A 76 8.04 4.09 0.61
C ARG A 76 7.45 2.70 0.45
N LEU A 77 6.82 2.46 -0.70
CA LEU A 77 6.47 1.14 -1.17
C LEU A 77 7.61 0.61 -2.02
N GLU A 78 8.16 -0.55 -1.69
CA GLU A 78 9.33 -1.16 -2.33
C GLU A 78 8.96 -2.53 -2.91
N ALA A 79 9.31 -2.76 -4.17
CA ALA A 79 9.30 -4.08 -4.79
C ALA A 79 10.52 -4.88 -4.29
N GLN A 80 10.31 -6.07 -3.70
CA GLN A 80 11.40 -6.91 -3.21
C GLN A 80 11.67 -8.13 -4.10
N ALA A 81 10.61 -8.81 -4.54
CA ALA A 81 10.65 -9.98 -5.41
C ALA A 81 9.38 -9.99 -6.27
N GLU A 82 9.24 -10.98 -7.14
CA GLU A 82 8.01 -11.17 -7.92
C GLU A 82 6.80 -11.17 -6.99
N ASP A 83 5.89 -10.21 -7.23
CA ASP A 83 4.64 -10.01 -6.49
C ASP A 83 4.81 -9.87 -4.96
N ARG A 84 5.93 -9.31 -4.49
CA ARG A 84 6.16 -9.04 -3.05
C ARG A 84 6.49 -7.58 -2.78
N TRP A 85 5.70 -7.00 -1.89
CA TRP A 85 5.71 -5.59 -1.55
C TRP A 85 6.04 -5.36 -0.09
N VAL A 86 6.86 -4.34 0.19
CA VAL A 86 7.20 -3.90 1.55
C VAL A 86 6.97 -2.40 1.67
N ILE A 87 6.46 -1.95 2.82
CA ILE A 87 6.40 -0.53 3.15
C ILE A 87 7.50 -0.20 4.16
N ARG A 88 8.37 0.78 3.84
CA ARG A 88 9.44 1.29 4.73
C ARG A 88 9.18 2.72 5.17
N GLY A 89 9.45 3.04 6.43
CA GLY A 89 9.47 4.42 6.97
C GLY A 89 10.71 5.19 6.58
#